data_AF-A0A529STH7-F1
#
_entry.id   AF-A0A529STH7-F1
#
_cell.length_a   1.000
_cell.length_b   1.000
_cell.length_c   1.000
_cell.angle_alpha   90.00
_cell.angle_beta   90.00
_cell.angle_gamma   90.00
#
_symmetry.space_group_name_H-M   'P 1'
#
loop_
_entity.id
_entity.type
_entity.pdbx_description
1 polymer ?
#
loop_
_entity_poly.entity_id
_entity_poly.type
_entity_poly.pdbx_seq_one_letter_code
_entity_poly.pdbx_strand_id
1 'polypeptide(L)'
;VDMESRTMVQAELGEGETLLALNEIFVGHRSHQSARYRIEAEGEAEDQSSSGLIVASGTGATGWARSIMEATHLELSLGREEHAVGFWVREPFPSVATATKMRAGKITGKPLFITSRMNEGGVIFADGIEQDFIAFDWGRQVRLSPASRVLRLVVDR
;
A
#
# COMPACT_ATOMS: atom_id res chain seq x y z
N VAL A 1 -10.28 -26.18 18.44
CA VAL A 1 -9.99 -24.76 18.16
C VAL A 1 -8.97 -24.72 17.05
N ASP A 2 -9.42 -24.43 15.84
CA ASP A 2 -8.55 -24.31 14.66
C ASP A 2 -8.01 -22.87 14.59
N MET A 3 -6.88 -22.69 13.91
CA MET A 3 -6.24 -21.39 13.73
C MET A 3 -5.92 -21.14 12.26
N GLU A 4 -6.29 -19.97 11.76
CA GLU A 4 -5.92 -19.49 10.42
C GLU A 4 -4.88 -18.37 10.55
N SER A 5 -3.87 -18.35 9.66
CA SER A 5 -2.82 -17.32 9.68
C SER A 5 -3.09 -16.25 8.63
N ARG A 6 -3.48 -15.06 9.05
CA ARG A 6 -3.76 -13.95 8.12
C ARG A 6 -2.50 -13.12 7.88
N THR A 7 -2.11 -13.02 6.61
CA THR A 7 -1.04 -12.12 6.18
C THR A 7 -1.42 -10.67 6.48
N MET A 8 -0.44 -9.89 6.92
CA MET A 8 -0.54 -8.45 7.17
C MET A 8 0.34 -7.69 6.19
N VAL A 9 0.08 -6.40 6.01
CA VAL A 9 0.94 -5.47 5.25
C VAL A 9 1.92 -4.82 6.23
N GLN A 10 3.17 -4.65 5.81
CA GLN A 10 4.16 -3.88 6.54
C GLN A 10 4.62 -2.67 5.71
N ALA A 11 4.70 -1.52 6.38
CA ALA A 11 5.33 -0.31 5.87
C ALA A 11 6.51 0.05 6.79
N GLU A 12 7.71 0.12 6.24
CA GLU A 12 8.95 0.38 6.97
C GLU A 12 9.62 1.66 6.42
N LEU A 13 9.91 2.62 7.29
CA LEU A 13 10.57 3.88 6.96
C LEU A 13 11.85 4.01 7.78
N GLY A 14 12.98 4.20 7.09
CA GLY A 14 14.28 4.41 7.73
C GLY A 14 14.60 3.36 8.80
N GLU A 15 15.37 3.77 9.81
CA GLU A 15 15.68 2.93 10.96
C GLU A 15 14.66 3.18 12.08
N GLY A 16 13.58 2.39 12.12
CA GLY A 16 12.74 2.22 13.33
C GLY A 16 11.27 2.61 13.23
N GLU A 17 10.83 3.26 12.16
CA GLU A 17 9.39 3.54 11.96
C GLU A 17 8.75 2.39 11.17
N THR A 18 7.78 1.71 11.79
CA THR A 18 7.08 0.59 11.15
C THR A 18 5.59 0.64 11.46
N LEU A 19 4.77 0.52 10.42
CA LEU A 19 3.33 0.28 10.54
C LEU A 19 3.00 -1.13 10.06
N LEU A 20 2.04 -1.75 10.74
CA LEU A 20 1.46 -3.03 10.36
C LEU A 20 -0.03 -2.84 10.19
N ALA A 21 -0.56 -3.33 9.07
CA ALA A 21 -1.98 -3.29 8.78
C ALA A 21 -2.51 -4.71 8.57
N LEU A 22 -3.66 -5.03 9.17
CA LEU A 22 -4.37 -6.27 8.86
C LEU A 22 -4.96 -6.19 7.45
N ASN A 23 -5.55 -5.05 7.11
CA ASN A 23 -6.24 -4.84 5.84
C ASN A 23 -5.33 -4.11 4.86
N GLU A 24 -5.02 -2.84 5.12
CA GLU A 24 -4.26 -2.01 4.18
C GLU A 24 -3.44 -0.88 4.79
N ILE A 25 -2.39 -0.50 4.06
CA ILE A 25 -1.65 0.75 4.23
C ILE A 25 -2.08 1.73 3.13
N PHE A 26 -2.39 2.96 3.53
CA PHE A 26 -2.51 4.10 2.61
C PHE A 26 -1.20 4.87 2.58
N VAL A 27 -0.78 5.29 1.38
CA VAL A 27 0.31 6.26 1.16
C VAL A 27 -0.22 7.39 0.28
N GLY A 28 -0.16 8.63 0.75
CA GLY A 28 -0.64 9.75 -0.05
C GLY A 28 -0.57 11.09 0.67
N HIS A 29 -1.46 12.01 0.32
CA HIS A 29 -1.57 13.32 0.95
C HIS A 29 -2.76 13.36 1.91
N ARG A 30 -2.64 14.03 3.05
CA ARG A 30 -3.68 14.14 4.11
C ARG A 30 -4.93 14.95 3.73
N SER A 31 -4.99 15.47 2.52
CA SER A 31 -6.06 16.35 2.03
C SER A 31 -6.24 16.12 0.53
N HIS A 32 -7.15 16.86 -0.11
CA HIS A 32 -7.45 16.73 -1.54
C HIS A 32 -6.35 17.25 -2.50
N GLN A 33 -5.09 17.33 -2.07
CA GLN A 33 -3.96 17.61 -2.95
C GLN A 33 -3.48 16.30 -3.60
N SER A 34 -2.90 16.39 -4.80
CA SER A 34 -2.31 15.22 -5.44
C SER A 34 -1.12 14.69 -4.64
N ALA A 35 -1.14 13.40 -4.34
CA ALA A 35 0.03 12.70 -3.86
C ALA A 35 1.05 12.60 -5.00
N ARG A 36 2.28 13.06 -4.76
CA ARG A 36 3.39 12.99 -5.71
C ARG A 36 4.48 12.10 -5.15
N TYR A 37 4.88 11.09 -5.90
CA TYR A 37 5.87 10.12 -5.44
C TYR A 37 6.52 9.40 -6.61
N ARG A 38 7.67 8.78 -6.35
CA ARG A 38 8.27 7.78 -7.23
C ARG A 38 7.89 6.39 -6.72
N ILE A 39 7.38 5.54 -7.59
CA ILE A 39 7.09 4.13 -7.32
C ILE A 39 8.15 3.26 -7.97
N GLU A 40 8.68 2.28 -7.23
CA GLU A 40 9.77 1.41 -7.69
C GLU A 40 9.47 -0.04 -7.31
N ALA A 41 9.41 -0.92 -8.31
CA ALA A 41 9.11 -2.34 -8.13
C ALA A 41 9.84 -3.16 -9.20
N GLU A 42 10.49 -4.25 -8.79
CA GLU A 42 11.11 -5.22 -9.69
C GLU A 42 12.11 -4.66 -10.73
N GLY A 43 12.74 -3.52 -10.44
CA GLY A 43 13.69 -2.86 -11.35
C GLY A 43 13.06 -1.83 -12.27
N GLU A 44 11.72 -1.73 -12.28
CA GLU A 44 10.98 -0.67 -12.92
C GLU A 44 10.73 0.47 -11.94
N ALA A 45 10.68 1.69 -12.46
CA ALA A 45 10.39 2.86 -11.67
C ALA A 45 9.67 3.95 -12.48
N GLU A 46 8.71 4.60 -11.83
CA GLU A 46 7.86 5.61 -12.46
C GLU A 46 7.55 6.75 -11.48
N ASP A 47 7.47 7.97 -11.99
CA ASP A 47 7.01 9.12 -11.21
C ASP A 47 5.49 9.26 -11.37
N GLN A 48 4.79 9.40 -10.25
CA GLN A 48 3.34 9.35 -10.12
C GLN A 48 2.79 10.65 -9.51
N SER A 49 1.61 11.04 -10.00
CA SER A 49 0.73 12.03 -9.39
C SER A 49 -0.67 11.44 -9.35
N SER A 50 -1.24 11.27 -8.17
CA SER A 50 -2.47 10.49 -7.99
C SER A 50 -3.23 10.89 -6.71
N SER A 51 -4.36 10.24 -6.43
CA SER A 51 -5.08 10.33 -5.14
C SER A 51 -4.48 9.42 -4.06
N GLY A 52 -3.28 8.89 -4.27
CA GLY A 52 -2.53 8.03 -3.35
C GLY A 52 -2.45 6.57 -3.80
N LEU A 53 -1.91 5.74 -2.92
CA LEU A 53 -1.66 4.32 -3.11
C LEU A 53 -2.28 3.53 -1.97
N ILE A 54 -2.93 2.42 -2.30
CA ILE A 54 -3.37 1.41 -1.33
C ILE A 54 -2.50 0.18 -1.49
N VAL A 55 -1.99 -0.34 -0.38
CA VAL A 55 -1.35 -1.66 -0.32
C VAL A 55 -2.15 -2.53 0.64
N ALA A 56 -2.75 -3.61 0.15
CA ALA A 56 -3.68 -4.43 0.92
C ALA A 56 -3.26 -5.91 0.99
N SER A 57 -3.55 -6.54 2.12
CA SER A 57 -3.40 -7.99 2.32
C SER A 57 -4.52 -8.77 1.65
N GLY A 58 -4.45 -10.11 1.68
CA GLY A 58 -5.58 -10.95 1.26
C GLY A 58 -6.85 -10.76 2.11
N THR A 59 -6.71 -10.35 3.38
CA THR A 59 -7.85 -9.95 4.22
C THR A 59 -8.41 -8.59 3.75
N GLY A 60 -7.53 -7.62 3.49
CA GLY A 60 -7.90 -6.28 3.01
C GLY A 60 -8.39 -6.23 1.56
N ALA A 61 -8.16 -7.28 0.77
CA ALA A 61 -8.63 -7.39 -0.62
C ALA A 61 -10.15 -7.28 -0.76
N THR A 62 -10.91 -7.53 0.31
CA THR A 62 -12.37 -7.35 0.35
C THR A 62 -12.84 -5.95 0.78
N GLY A 63 -11.93 -5.08 1.21
CA GLY A 63 -12.17 -3.71 1.67
C GLY A 63 -11.94 -2.66 0.59
N TRP A 64 -11.15 -1.62 0.88
CA TRP A 64 -10.89 -0.51 -0.05
C TRP A 64 -10.32 -0.98 -1.40
N ALA A 65 -9.44 -1.98 -1.36
CA ALA A 65 -8.88 -2.60 -2.56
C ALA A 65 -9.97 -3.15 -3.49
N ARG A 66 -11.05 -3.72 -2.95
CA ARG A 66 -12.18 -4.22 -3.76
C ARG A 66 -12.83 -3.11 -4.57
N SER A 67 -13.13 -1.98 -3.93
CA SER A 67 -13.74 -0.84 -4.62
C SER A 67 -12.83 -0.29 -5.73
N ILE A 68 -11.50 -0.29 -5.52
CA ILE A 68 -10.54 0.13 -6.53
C ILE A 68 -10.49 -0.87 -7.68
N MET A 69 -10.45 -2.18 -7.39
CA MET A 69 -10.47 -3.24 -8.41
C MET A 69 -11.74 -3.13 -9.28
N GLU A 70 -12.90 -2.97 -8.66
CA GLU A 70 -14.18 -2.84 -9.36
C GLU A 70 -14.22 -1.59 -10.26
N ALA A 71 -13.71 -0.45 -9.78
CA ALA A 71 -13.71 0.80 -10.54
C ALA A 71 -12.68 0.85 -11.67
N THR A 72 -11.55 0.16 -11.52
CA THR A 72 -10.42 0.24 -12.46
C THR A 72 -10.26 -0.99 -13.35
N HIS A 73 -10.96 -2.08 -13.05
CA HIS A 73 -10.80 -3.40 -13.66
C HIS A 73 -9.37 -3.97 -13.55
N LEU A 74 -8.60 -3.53 -12.57
CA LEU A 74 -7.25 -4.03 -12.26
C LEU A 74 -7.33 -5.12 -11.18
N GLU A 75 -7.85 -6.28 -11.57
CA GLU A 75 -8.04 -7.40 -10.65
C GLU A 75 -6.72 -8.05 -10.22
N LEU A 76 -6.59 -8.31 -8.92
CA LEU A 76 -5.54 -9.17 -8.36
C LEU A 76 -6.17 -10.17 -7.41
N SER A 77 -5.93 -11.46 -7.65
CA SER A 77 -6.31 -12.51 -6.71
C SER A 77 -5.32 -12.53 -5.54
N LEU A 78 -5.81 -12.40 -4.30
CA LEU A 78 -5.01 -12.51 -3.08
C LEU A 78 -5.69 -13.45 -2.09
N GLY A 79 -5.00 -14.53 -1.73
CA GLY A 79 -5.45 -15.42 -0.66
C GLY A 79 -5.27 -14.78 0.72
N ARG A 80 -6.22 -14.98 1.63
CA ARG A 80 -6.14 -14.45 3.01
C ARG A 80 -4.94 -14.97 3.81
N GLU A 81 -4.48 -16.18 3.49
CA GLU A 81 -3.29 -16.83 4.08
C GLU A 81 -2.09 -16.83 3.12
N GLU A 82 -2.25 -16.27 1.91
CA GLU A 82 -1.14 -16.13 0.96
C GLU A 82 -0.16 -15.09 1.51
N HIS A 83 1.14 -15.42 1.55
CA HIS A 83 2.20 -14.48 1.95
C HIS A 83 2.47 -13.49 0.80
N ALA A 84 1.46 -12.68 0.50
CA ALA A 84 1.44 -11.70 -0.55
C ALA A 84 0.55 -10.51 -0.16
N VAL A 85 0.87 -9.34 -0.71
CA VAL A 85 0.03 -8.14 -0.64
C VAL A 85 -0.10 -7.57 -2.05
N GLY A 86 -1.19 -6.87 -2.34
CA GLY A 86 -1.37 -6.16 -3.60
C GLY A 86 -1.23 -4.66 -3.40
N PHE A 87 -0.80 -3.94 -4.43
CA PHE A 87 -0.87 -2.49 -4.46
C PHE A 87 -1.79 -2.01 -5.59
N TRP A 88 -2.43 -0.87 -5.38
CA TRP A 88 -3.24 -0.15 -6.37
C TRP A 88 -3.06 1.35 -6.22
N VAL A 89 -2.73 2.02 -7.32
CA VAL A 89 -2.69 3.48 -7.42
C VAL A 89 -4.11 4.01 -7.63
N ARG A 90 -4.51 4.98 -6.82
CA ARG A 90 -5.82 5.62 -6.88
C ARG A 90 -5.80 6.81 -7.82
N GLU A 91 -6.67 6.82 -8.83
CA GLU A 91 -6.86 7.95 -9.74
C GLU A 91 -5.54 8.53 -10.30
N PRO A 92 -4.67 7.70 -10.93
CA PRO A 92 -3.40 8.17 -11.48
C PRO A 92 -3.61 9.18 -12.62
N PHE A 93 -2.85 10.26 -12.62
CA PHE A 93 -2.94 11.34 -13.60
C PHE A 93 -1.71 11.38 -14.54
N PRO A 94 -1.90 11.24 -15.86
CA PRO A 94 -0.81 11.34 -16.83
C PRO A 94 -0.43 12.81 -17.06
N SER A 95 0.87 13.10 -17.12
CA SER A 95 1.36 14.44 -17.44
C SER A 95 2.69 14.39 -18.20
N VAL A 96 3.30 15.55 -18.46
CA VAL A 96 4.65 15.62 -19.03
C VAL A 96 5.74 15.07 -18.10
N ALA A 97 5.45 14.98 -16.79
CA ALA A 97 6.40 14.57 -15.75
C ALA A 97 5.96 13.30 -14.99
N THR A 98 4.77 12.76 -15.28
CA THR A 98 4.21 11.59 -14.59
C THR A 98 3.59 10.61 -15.56
N ALA A 99 3.66 9.34 -15.22
CA ALA A 99 3.07 8.28 -16.02
C ALA A 99 2.12 7.42 -15.18
N THR A 100 1.45 6.49 -15.86
CA THR A 100 0.35 5.68 -15.30
C THR A 100 0.49 4.21 -15.70
N LYS A 101 1.72 3.69 -15.79
CA LYS A 101 1.96 2.29 -16.14
C LYS A 101 1.89 1.41 -14.90
N MET A 102 2.51 1.82 -13.80
CA MET A 102 2.56 1.05 -12.54
C MET A 102 1.32 1.31 -11.68
N ARG A 103 0.16 0.84 -12.14
CA ARG A 103 -1.14 1.12 -11.48
C ARG A 103 -1.58 0.07 -10.47
N ALA A 104 -1.16 -1.17 -10.64
CA ALA A 104 -1.42 -2.24 -9.69
C ALA A 104 -0.37 -3.35 -9.84
N GLY A 105 -0.16 -4.12 -8.78
CA GLY A 105 0.74 -5.27 -8.81
C GLY A 105 0.72 -6.08 -7.51
N LYS A 106 1.18 -7.34 -7.59
CA LYS A 106 1.30 -8.23 -6.44
C LYS A 106 2.74 -8.22 -5.92
N ILE A 107 2.90 -8.11 -4.60
CA ILE A 107 4.16 -8.08 -3.87
C ILE A 107 4.26 -9.37 -3.06
N THR A 108 5.31 -10.14 -3.30
CA THR A 108 5.60 -11.40 -2.59
C THR A 108 6.96 -11.29 -1.88
N GLY A 109 8.07 -11.48 -2.60
CA GLY A 109 9.43 -11.46 -2.05
C GLY A 109 10.22 -10.17 -2.33
N LYS A 110 9.92 -9.47 -3.43
CA LYS A 110 10.55 -8.17 -3.76
C LYS A 110 9.66 -7.04 -3.25
N PRO A 111 10.15 -6.14 -2.39
CA PRO A 111 9.34 -5.07 -1.83
C PRO A 111 9.00 -4.01 -2.88
N LEU A 112 7.95 -3.26 -2.61
CA LEU A 112 7.60 -2.02 -3.31
C LEU A 112 8.24 -0.85 -2.55
N PHE A 113 8.94 0.03 -3.25
CA PHE A 113 9.45 1.26 -2.66
C PHE A 113 8.64 2.45 -3.17
N ILE A 114 8.29 3.35 -2.26
CA ILE A 114 7.67 4.63 -2.58
C ILE A 114 8.58 5.71 -2.02
N THR A 115 8.98 6.66 -2.85
CA THR A 115 9.77 7.84 -2.44
C THR A 115 8.91 9.08 -2.60
N SER A 116 8.66 9.80 -1.51
CA SER A 116 7.81 10.99 -1.51
C SER A 116 8.42 12.14 -2.32
N ARG A 117 7.57 12.79 -3.10
CA ARG A 117 7.82 14.08 -3.77
C ARG A 117 6.78 15.13 -3.36
N MET A 118 6.20 14.97 -2.17
CA MET A 118 5.28 15.94 -1.57
C MET A 118 6.08 16.85 -0.65
N ASN A 119 6.01 18.17 -0.85
CA ASN A 119 6.74 19.11 0.01
C ASN A 119 6.21 19.12 1.45
N GLU A 120 4.91 18.92 1.60
CA GLU A 120 4.21 18.89 2.87
C GLU A 120 2.96 18.01 2.77
N GLY A 121 2.42 17.62 3.93
CA GLY A 121 1.13 16.93 4.02
C GLY A 121 1.14 15.49 3.54
N GLY A 122 2.32 14.92 3.24
CA GLY A 122 2.46 13.50 2.95
C GLY A 122 2.18 12.67 4.20
N VAL A 123 1.47 11.56 4.05
CA VAL A 123 1.09 10.68 5.16
C VAL A 123 1.09 9.21 4.75
N ILE A 124 1.35 8.36 5.74
CA ILE A 124 1.16 6.91 5.69
C ILE A 124 0.36 6.50 6.92
N PHE A 125 -0.72 5.74 6.75
CA PHE A 125 -1.48 5.18 7.87
C PHE A 125 -1.97 3.77 7.57
N ALA A 126 -2.30 3.03 8.63
CA ALA A 126 -2.77 1.65 8.58
C ALA A 126 -4.26 1.53 8.92
N ASP A 127 -4.98 0.64 8.24
CA ASP A 127 -6.34 0.19 8.59
C ASP A 127 -7.37 1.33 8.79
N GLY A 128 -7.19 2.45 8.08
CA GLY A 128 -8.06 3.63 8.18
C GLY A 128 -7.86 4.48 9.45
N ILE A 129 -6.84 4.20 10.27
CA ILE A 129 -6.55 4.92 11.51
C ILE A 129 -5.72 6.18 11.17
N GLU A 130 -6.39 7.19 10.60
CA GLU A 130 -5.73 8.40 10.10
C GLU A 130 -4.99 9.20 11.19
N GLN A 131 -5.40 9.10 12.46
CA GLN A 131 -4.75 9.83 13.55
C GLN A 131 -3.39 9.26 13.96
N ASP A 132 -3.10 8.00 13.60
CA ASP A 132 -1.84 7.30 13.85
C ASP A 132 -1.01 7.23 12.55
N PHE A 133 -0.80 8.38 11.93
CA PHE A 133 -0.06 8.48 10.68
C PHE A 133 1.44 8.74 10.92
N ILE A 134 2.25 8.25 9.99
CA ILE A 134 3.65 8.67 9.84
C ILE A 134 3.69 9.79 8.79
N ALA A 135 4.30 10.92 9.12
CA ALA A 135 4.53 12.00 8.16
C ALA A 135 5.40 11.51 7.00
N PHE A 136 5.08 11.90 5.76
CA PHE A 136 5.73 11.33 4.58
C PHE A 136 6.05 12.41 3.55
N ASP A 137 6.73 13.45 4.02
CA ASP A 137 7.14 14.60 3.20
C ASP A 137 8.39 14.28 2.36
N TRP A 138 8.88 15.29 1.64
CA TRP A 138 9.82 15.18 0.54
C TRP A 138 11.05 14.34 0.85
N GLY A 139 11.37 13.40 -0.04
CA GLY A 139 12.58 12.59 0.03
C GLY A 139 12.51 11.41 1.00
N ARG A 140 11.46 11.32 1.84
CA ARG A 140 11.22 10.12 2.64
C ARG A 140 10.90 8.93 1.73
N GLN A 141 11.39 7.77 2.09
CA GLN A 141 11.12 6.53 1.38
C GLN A 141 10.47 5.51 2.33
N VAL A 142 9.44 4.83 1.86
CA VAL A 142 8.81 3.70 2.54
C VAL A 142 9.02 2.43 1.72
N ARG A 143 9.35 1.36 2.43
CA ARG A 143 9.40 -0.01 1.93
C ARG A 143 8.12 -0.74 2.32
N LEU A 144 7.42 -1.29 1.33
CA LEU A 144 6.14 -1.98 1.50
C LEU A 144 6.28 -3.46 1.12
N SER A 145 5.84 -4.35 2.00
CA SER A 145 5.92 -5.80 1.80
C SER A 145 4.86 -6.55 2.60
N PRO A 146 4.63 -7.85 2.31
CA PRO A 146 4.01 -8.73 3.30
C PRO A 146 4.80 -8.68 4.61
N ALA A 147 4.11 -8.58 5.74
CA ALA A 147 4.73 -8.57 7.05
C ALA A 147 5.29 -9.96 7.41
N SER A 148 6.32 -9.98 8.26
CA SER A 148 6.77 -11.22 8.92
C SER A 148 5.80 -11.67 10.01
N ARG A 149 5.07 -10.72 10.59
CA ARG A 149 4.01 -10.96 11.58
C ARG A 149 2.69 -11.26 10.88
N VAL A 150 1.94 -12.20 11.44
CA VAL A 150 0.60 -12.59 10.97
C VAL A 150 -0.41 -12.45 12.11
N LEU A 151 -1.66 -12.17 11.78
CA LEU A 151 -2.76 -12.30 12.74
C LEU A 151 -3.16 -13.78 12.83
N ARG A 152 -3.26 -14.31 14.06
CA ARG A 152 -3.74 -15.66 14.33
C ARG A 152 -5.23 -15.60 14.65
N LEU A 153 -6.06 -15.95 13.68
CA LEU A 153 -7.51 -15.98 13.86
C LEU A 153 -7.92 -17.34 14.44
N VAL A 154 -8.54 -17.31 15.62
CA VAL A 154 -9.15 -18.48 16.24
C VAL A 154 -10.51 -18.73 15.59
N VAL A 155 -10.72 -19.93 15.08
CA VAL A 155 -11.99 -20.36 14.47
C VAL A 155 -12.51 -21.62 15.16
N ASP A 156 -13.82 -21.66 15.37
CA ASP A 156 -14.53 -22.87 15.80
C ASP A 156 -15.08 -23.53 14.54
N ARG A 157 -14.72 -24.80 14.32
CA ARG A 157 -15.25 -25.60 13.21
C ARG A 157 -16.34 -26.53 13.71
#